data_AF-A0A7C4EPC1-F1
#
_entry.id   AF-A0A7C4EPC1-F1
#
_cell.length_a   1.000
_cell.length_b   1.000
_cell.length_c   1.000
_cell.angle_alpha   90.00
_cell.angle_beta   90.00
_cell.angle_gamma   90.00
#
_symmetry.space_group_name_H-M   'P 1'
#
loop_
_entity.id
_entity.type
_entity.pdbx_description
1 polymer ?
#
loop_
_entity_poly.entity_id
_entity_poly.type
_entity_poly.pdbx_seq_one_letter_code
_entity_poly.pdbx_strand_id
1 'polypeptide(L)'
;IKKIQKKDTTIVTDKSSAAKLSGEVRIVKPGDSLTVQGIGIEVVPAYNTNKQFHPKAAGMLGFVVTIDGVRIYHAGDSDFFPEMNNIKADIALLPVSGTYVMTADEAAQAALAMNPKVAVPMHYGAIVGTASDAQTFAKKLSGKITVRILEKE
;
A
#
# COMPACT_ATOMS: atom_id res chain seq x y z
N ILE A 1 15.82 7.34 4.64
CA ILE A 1 15.92 6.26 5.66
C ILE A 1 17.13 6.36 6.61
N LYS A 2 18.30 6.90 6.21
CA LYS A 2 19.51 6.94 7.08
C LYS A 2 19.26 7.55 8.46
N LYS A 3 18.38 8.55 8.57
CA LYS A 3 18.02 9.21 9.84
C LYS A 3 17.37 8.28 10.88
N ILE A 4 16.74 7.18 10.44
CA ILE A 4 16.02 6.23 11.30
C ILE A 4 16.64 4.82 11.30
N GLN A 5 17.70 4.61 10.50
CA GLN A 5 18.33 3.31 10.35
C GLN A 5 19.26 3.03 11.54
N LYS A 6 19.05 1.88 12.20
CA LYS A 6 19.89 1.35 13.27
C LYS A 6 20.71 0.15 12.76
N LYS A 7 21.65 -0.33 13.59
CA LYS A 7 22.56 -1.44 13.25
C LYS A 7 21.80 -2.74 12.91
N ASP A 8 20.68 -2.96 13.57
CA ASP A 8 19.79 -4.13 13.46
C ASP A 8 18.63 -3.92 12.48
N THR A 9 18.60 -2.80 11.75
CA THR A 9 17.55 -2.54 10.76
C THR A 9 17.75 -3.40 9.52
N THR A 10 16.74 -4.23 9.21
CA THR A 10 16.62 -4.92 7.92
C THR A 10 15.72 -4.11 6.99
N ILE A 11 16.16 -3.87 5.75
CA ILE A 11 15.42 -3.15 4.72
C ILE A 11 14.94 -4.14 3.67
N VAL A 12 13.62 -4.28 3.50
CA VAL A 12 13.03 -5.12 2.45
C VAL A 12 12.52 -4.23 1.33
N THR A 13 13.00 -4.42 0.09
CA THR A 13 12.70 -3.48 -1.01
C THR A 13 12.94 -4.09 -2.40
N ASP A 14 12.61 -3.36 -3.45
CA ASP A 14 12.90 -3.74 -4.84
C ASP A 14 14.37 -3.50 -5.22
N LYS A 15 14.79 -4.06 -6.37
CA LYS A 15 16.17 -3.96 -6.86
C LYS A 15 16.62 -2.52 -7.12
N SER A 16 15.75 -1.67 -7.67
CA SER A 16 16.10 -0.29 -8.02
C SER A 16 16.29 0.59 -6.79
N SER A 17 15.48 0.37 -5.75
CA SER A 17 15.62 1.05 -4.47
C SER A 17 16.84 0.54 -3.72
N ALA A 18 17.09 -0.78 -3.70
CA ALA A 18 18.23 -1.38 -3.02
C ALA A 18 19.58 -0.78 -3.45
N ALA A 19 19.73 -0.42 -4.73
CA ALA A 19 20.94 0.21 -5.25
C ALA A 19 21.27 1.58 -4.61
N LYS A 20 20.29 2.22 -3.94
CA LYS A 20 20.41 3.52 -3.27
C LYS A 20 20.51 3.39 -1.74
N LEU A 21 20.48 2.16 -1.21
CA LEU A 21 20.40 1.86 0.21
C LEU A 21 21.66 1.13 0.66
N SER A 22 21.91 1.16 1.97
CA SER A 22 23.08 0.54 2.61
C SER A 22 22.65 -0.23 3.85
N GLY A 23 23.44 -1.22 4.28
CA GLY A 23 23.15 -2.07 5.44
C GLY A 23 22.56 -3.43 5.05
N GLU A 24 21.77 -4.02 5.94
CA GLU A 24 21.09 -5.31 5.71
C GLU A 24 19.89 -5.11 4.77
N VAL A 25 20.10 -5.29 3.46
CA VAL A 25 19.06 -5.12 2.43
C VAL A 25 18.63 -6.47 1.86
N ARG A 26 17.32 -6.72 1.84
CA ARG A 26 16.68 -7.89 1.23
C ARG A 26 15.92 -7.44 -0.01
N ILE A 27 16.41 -7.85 -1.18
CA ILE A 27 15.77 -7.56 -2.46
C ILE A 27 14.64 -8.57 -2.68
N VAL A 28 13.45 -8.07 -3.03
CA VAL A 28 12.26 -8.89 -3.29
C VAL A 28 11.54 -8.46 -4.56
N LYS A 29 10.63 -9.32 -5.04
CA LYS A 29 9.74 -9.10 -6.18
C LYS A 29 8.30 -9.56 -5.85
N PRO A 30 7.28 -9.16 -6.64
CA PRO A 30 5.92 -9.66 -6.44
C PRO A 30 5.86 -11.19 -6.43
N GLY A 31 5.11 -11.75 -5.49
CA GLY A 31 4.98 -13.18 -5.25
C GLY A 31 5.96 -13.74 -4.22
N ASP A 32 6.99 -12.99 -3.82
CA ASP A 32 7.88 -13.41 -2.75
C ASP A 32 7.17 -13.39 -1.39
N SER A 33 7.62 -14.25 -0.48
CA SER A 33 7.21 -14.25 0.93
C SER A 33 8.43 -14.49 1.82
N LEU A 34 8.53 -13.77 2.92
CA LEU A 34 9.66 -13.83 3.84
C LEU A 34 9.24 -13.48 5.26
N THR A 35 10.07 -13.88 6.22
CA THR A 35 9.94 -13.46 7.62
C THR A 35 11.18 -12.65 8.01
N VAL A 36 10.96 -11.47 8.59
CA VAL A 36 12.03 -10.58 9.06
C VAL A 36 11.75 -10.25 10.52
N GLN A 37 12.65 -10.65 11.42
CA GLN A 37 12.53 -10.37 12.85
C GLN A 37 11.16 -10.78 13.45
N GLY A 38 10.64 -11.93 13.02
CA GLY A 38 9.33 -12.46 13.45
C GLY A 38 8.13 -11.85 12.73
N ILE A 39 8.33 -10.86 11.85
CA ILE A 39 7.27 -10.24 11.05
C ILE A 39 7.14 -10.97 9.71
N GLY A 40 5.95 -11.51 9.43
CA GLY A 40 5.64 -12.11 8.14
C GLY A 40 5.38 -11.05 7.08
N ILE A 41 5.96 -11.21 5.89
CA ILE A 41 5.86 -10.26 4.78
C ILE A 41 5.50 -11.05 3.51
N GLU A 42 4.41 -10.67 2.86
CA GLU A 42 4.05 -11.09 1.50
C GLU A 42 4.21 -9.90 0.56
N VAL A 43 4.84 -10.12 -0.58
CA VAL A 43 5.12 -9.07 -1.56
C VAL A 43 4.14 -9.17 -2.72
N VAL A 44 3.39 -8.11 -2.97
CA VAL A 44 2.34 -8.07 -4.00
C VAL A 44 2.66 -7.00 -5.03
N PRO A 45 2.12 -7.07 -6.27
CA PRO A 45 2.39 -6.03 -7.25
C PRO A 45 1.72 -4.70 -6.87
N ALA A 46 2.27 -3.58 -7.35
CA ALA A 46 1.64 -2.27 -7.35
C ALA A 46 1.86 -1.63 -8.73
N TYR A 47 0.79 -1.25 -9.42
CA TYR A 47 0.90 -0.64 -10.75
C TYR A 47 -0.37 0.12 -11.16
N ASN A 48 -0.25 0.93 -12.20
CA ASN A 48 -1.36 1.59 -12.87
C ASN A 48 -1.93 0.74 -14.01
N THR A 49 -3.26 0.72 -14.13
CA THR A 49 -4.01 0.09 -15.22
C THR A 49 -4.50 1.10 -16.24
N ASN A 50 -4.78 2.33 -15.81
CA ASN A 50 -5.31 3.40 -16.66
C ASN A 50 -4.47 4.69 -16.61
N LYS A 51 -3.27 4.62 -16.01
CA LYS A 51 -2.28 5.71 -15.94
C LYS A 51 -0.88 5.20 -16.32
N GLN A 52 0.05 6.11 -16.56
CA GLN A 52 1.40 5.79 -17.07
C GLN A 52 2.53 5.89 -16.02
N PHE A 53 2.23 6.31 -14.79
CA PHE A 53 3.26 6.67 -13.81
C PHE A 53 3.93 5.44 -13.18
N HIS A 54 3.18 4.36 -12.99
CA HIS A 54 3.61 3.12 -12.35
C HIS A 54 3.31 1.93 -13.27
N PRO A 55 4.01 1.76 -14.40
CA PRO A 55 3.71 0.68 -15.34
C PRO A 55 3.99 -0.69 -14.70
N LYS A 56 3.17 -1.70 -15.02
CA LYS A 56 3.33 -3.06 -14.48
C LYS A 56 4.74 -3.65 -14.67
N ALA A 57 5.39 -3.32 -15.79
CA ALA A 57 6.74 -3.77 -16.11
C ALA A 57 7.83 -3.21 -15.17
N ALA A 58 7.55 -2.12 -14.44
CA ALA A 58 8.49 -1.57 -13.46
C ALA A 58 8.65 -2.46 -12.22
N GLY A 59 7.72 -3.41 -11.99
CA GLY A 59 7.81 -4.35 -10.87
C GLY A 59 7.74 -3.69 -9.50
N MET A 60 6.98 -2.59 -9.39
CA MET A 60 6.76 -1.90 -8.11
C MET A 60 5.92 -2.76 -7.16
N LEU A 61 6.08 -2.48 -5.87
CA LEU A 61 5.67 -3.39 -4.79
C LEU A 61 4.61 -2.76 -3.90
N GLY A 62 3.61 -3.56 -3.56
CA GLY A 62 2.85 -3.45 -2.32
C GLY A 62 3.29 -4.55 -1.35
N PHE A 63 2.84 -4.46 -0.10
CA PHE A 63 3.21 -5.40 0.94
C PHE A 63 2.01 -5.78 1.79
N VAL A 64 1.87 -7.06 2.12
CA VAL A 64 1.04 -7.49 3.26
C VAL A 64 1.96 -7.88 4.40
N VAL A 65 1.86 -7.15 5.51
CA VAL A 65 2.69 -7.36 6.69
C VAL A 65 1.82 -7.96 7.79
N THR A 66 2.29 -9.03 8.42
CA THR A 66 1.59 -9.70 9.51
C THR A 66 2.29 -9.41 10.84
N ILE A 67 1.60 -8.73 11.75
CA ILE A 67 2.09 -8.37 13.08
C ILE A 67 1.05 -8.85 14.09
N ASP A 68 1.45 -9.69 15.05
CA ASP A 68 0.57 -10.25 16.07
C ASP A 68 -0.74 -10.85 15.51
N GLY A 69 -0.63 -11.51 14.36
CA GLY A 69 -1.76 -12.13 13.65
C GLY A 69 -2.64 -11.16 12.84
N VAL A 70 -2.39 -9.86 12.90
CA VAL A 70 -3.11 -8.84 12.12
C VAL A 70 -2.40 -8.63 10.78
N ARG A 71 -3.16 -8.72 9.68
CA ARG A 71 -2.64 -8.53 8.32
C ARG A 71 -2.90 -7.11 7.83
N ILE A 72 -1.83 -6.39 7.51
CA ILE A 72 -1.87 -4.99 7.06
C ILE A 72 -1.39 -4.93 5.63
N TYR A 73 -2.26 -4.54 4.71
CA TYR A 73 -1.92 -4.32 3.30
C TYR A 73 -1.57 -2.86 3.06
N HIS A 74 -0.36 -2.61 2.56
CA HIS A 74 0.07 -1.34 2.01
C HIS A 74 0.12 -1.43 0.48
N ALA A 75 -0.78 -0.72 -0.20
CA ALA A 75 -0.94 -0.85 -1.65
C ALA A 75 0.23 -0.28 -2.48
N GLY A 76 1.04 0.59 -1.88
CA GLY A 76 1.96 1.41 -2.66
C GLY A 76 1.19 2.37 -3.56
N ASP A 77 1.84 2.84 -4.63
CA ASP A 77 1.21 3.70 -5.61
C ASP A 77 0.62 2.85 -6.74
N SER A 78 -0.69 2.64 -6.69
CA SER A 78 -1.37 1.74 -7.62
C SER A 78 -2.74 2.27 -8.05
N ASP A 79 -3.22 1.76 -9.18
CA ASP A 79 -4.65 1.74 -9.52
C ASP A 79 -5.30 0.50 -8.91
N PHE A 80 -6.61 0.33 -9.11
CA PHE A 80 -7.28 -0.94 -8.82
C PHE A 80 -7.00 -1.93 -9.95
N PHE A 81 -6.41 -3.09 -9.62
CA PHE A 81 -6.06 -4.15 -10.57
C PHE A 81 -6.60 -5.52 -10.14
N PRO A 82 -6.78 -6.48 -11.07
CA PRO A 82 -7.46 -7.75 -10.79
C PRO A 82 -6.88 -8.55 -9.62
N GLU A 83 -5.56 -8.59 -9.47
CA GLU A 83 -4.88 -9.34 -8.42
C GLU A 83 -5.21 -8.84 -7.00
N MET A 84 -5.68 -7.58 -6.83
CA MET A 84 -6.13 -7.06 -5.53
C MET A 84 -7.29 -7.86 -4.94
N ASN A 85 -8.16 -8.45 -5.77
CA ASN A 85 -9.29 -9.27 -5.29
C ASN A 85 -8.84 -10.49 -4.45
N ASN A 86 -7.61 -10.95 -4.66
CA ASN A 86 -7.05 -12.10 -3.97
C ASN A 86 -6.24 -11.71 -2.72
N ILE A 87 -5.98 -10.41 -2.51
CA ILE A 87 -5.25 -9.93 -1.34
C ILE A 87 -6.15 -10.04 -0.11
N LYS A 88 -5.68 -10.74 0.92
CA LYS A 88 -6.37 -10.87 2.21
C LYS A 88 -5.68 -10.01 3.25
N ALA A 89 -6.41 -9.06 3.83
CA ALA A 89 -5.90 -8.18 4.88
C ALA A 89 -7.02 -7.76 5.84
N ASP A 90 -6.68 -7.56 7.12
CA ASP A 90 -7.58 -6.97 8.11
C ASP A 90 -7.66 -5.45 7.95
N ILE A 91 -6.53 -4.83 7.59
CA ILE A 91 -6.38 -3.38 7.38
C ILE A 91 -5.81 -3.14 5.99
N ALA A 92 -6.42 -2.27 5.20
CA ALA A 92 -5.92 -1.86 3.88
C ALA A 92 -5.62 -0.36 3.83
N LEU A 93 -4.38 -0.01 3.48
CA LEU A 93 -3.93 1.35 3.22
C LEU A 93 -3.97 1.59 1.71
N LEU A 94 -4.86 2.47 1.26
CA LEU A 94 -5.17 2.67 -0.16
C LEU A 94 -4.95 4.11 -0.60
N PRO A 95 -4.19 4.37 -1.68
CA PRO A 95 -4.00 5.72 -2.18
C PRO A 95 -5.29 6.26 -2.82
N VAL A 96 -5.62 7.56 -2.64
CA VAL A 96 -6.92 8.11 -3.08
C VAL A 96 -6.88 9.40 -3.92
N SER A 97 -5.69 9.97 -4.18
CA SER A 97 -5.57 11.28 -4.87
C SER A 97 -5.96 11.32 -6.35
N GLY A 98 -6.09 10.18 -7.03
CA GLY A 98 -6.50 10.11 -8.43
C GLY A 98 -5.49 10.57 -9.50
N THR A 99 -4.48 11.38 -9.15
CA THR A 99 -3.52 11.91 -10.15
C THR A 99 -2.55 10.84 -10.64
N TYR A 100 -1.88 10.15 -9.71
CA TYR A 100 -0.85 9.14 -10.01
C TYR A 100 -1.27 7.71 -9.61
N VAL A 101 -2.40 7.61 -8.93
CA VAL A 101 -2.90 6.45 -8.17
C VAL A 101 -4.42 6.39 -8.32
N MET A 102 -5.08 5.42 -7.68
CA MET A 102 -6.54 5.35 -7.62
C MET A 102 -7.18 6.70 -7.26
N THR A 103 -8.27 7.02 -7.95
CA THR A 103 -9.25 8.00 -7.48
C THR A 103 -9.92 7.47 -6.20
N ALA A 104 -10.57 8.35 -5.43
CA ALA A 104 -11.33 7.94 -4.25
C ALA A 104 -12.41 6.87 -4.57
N ASP A 105 -13.00 6.92 -5.77
CA ASP A 105 -13.99 5.95 -6.23
C ASP A 105 -13.36 4.59 -6.57
N GLU A 106 -12.24 4.57 -7.29
CA GLU A 106 -11.49 3.34 -7.60
C GLU A 106 -10.97 2.68 -6.31
N ALA A 107 -10.47 3.49 -5.36
CA ALA A 107 -10.03 2.99 -4.06
C ALA A 107 -11.18 2.38 -3.26
N ALA A 108 -12.37 3.00 -3.28
CA ALA A 108 -13.55 2.44 -2.62
C ALA A 108 -13.96 1.11 -3.25
N GLN A 109 -13.88 0.98 -4.58
CA GLN A 109 -14.12 -0.31 -5.26
C GLN A 109 -13.11 -1.38 -4.84
N ALA A 110 -11.81 -1.03 -4.80
CA ALA A 110 -10.76 -1.93 -4.33
C ALA A 110 -11.01 -2.39 -2.89
N ALA A 111 -11.37 -1.47 -1.99
CA ALA A 111 -11.72 -1.79 -0.61
C ALA A 111 -12.91 -2.75 -0.52
N LEU A 112 -13.98 -2.51 -1.28
CA LEU A 112 -15.14 -3.40 -1.30
C LEU A 112 -14.81 -4.81 -1.84
N ALA A 113 -13.92 -4.91 -2.83
CA ALA A 113 -13.47 -6.18 -3.38
C ALA A 113 -12.63 -6.99 -2.37
N MET A 114 -11.74 -6.33 -1.64
CA MET A 114 -10.90 -6.97 -0.62
C MET A 114 -11.65 -7.26 0.69
N ASN A 115 -12.66 -6.45 1.00
CA ASN A 115 -13.48 -6.51 2.21
C ASN A 115 -12.65 -6.55 3.53
N PRO A 116 -11.71 -5.61 3.75
CA PRO A 116 -10.97 -5.52 5.02
C PRO A 116 -11.89 -5.03 6.14
N LYS A 117 -11.50 -5.29 7.40
CA LYS A 117 -12.20 -4.74 8.58
C LYS A 117 -12.06 -3.22 8.64
N VAL A 118 -10.86 -2.72 8.31
CA VAL A 118 -10.53 -1.30 8.32
C VAL A 118 -9.89 -0.90 6.99
N ALA A 119 -10.30 0.24 6.44
CA ALA A 119 -9.62 0.88 5.32
C ALA A 119 -9.11 2.27 5.72
N VAL A 120 -7.87 2.57 5.32
CA VAL A 120 -7.17 3.82 5.62
C VAL A 120 -6.81 4.48 4.29
N PRO A 121 -7.43 5.63 3.94
CA PRO A 121 -6.98 6.37 2.78
C PRO A 121 -5.57 6.90 3.02
N MET A 122 -4.74 6.90 2.00
CA MET A 122 -3.39 7.48 1.99
C MET A 122 -3.12 8.23 0.69
N HIS A 123 -1.92 8.80 0.53
CA HIS A 123 -1.50 9.51 -0.68
C HIS A 123 -2.48 10.64 -1.09
N TYR A 124 -2.79 11.55 -0.14
CA TYR A 124 -3.56 12.78 -0.36
C TYR A 124 -3.08 13.89 0.60
N GLY A 125 -3.42 15.16 0.35
CA GLY A 125 -3.24 16.25 1.32
C GLY A 125 -1.78 16.70 1.56
N ALA A 126 -0.87 16.36 0.65
CA ALA A 126 0.53 16.80 0.70
C ALA A 126 0.96 17.47 -0.61
N ILE A 127 1.29 16.68 -1.64
CA ILE A 127 1.73 17.17 -2.95
C ILE A 127 0.58 17.09 -3.97
N VAL A 128 -0.26 16.06 -3.84
CA VAL A 128 -1.43 15.80 -4.68
C VAL A 128 -2.60 15.34 -3.85
N GLY A 129 -3.80 15.45 -4.41
CA GLY A 129 -5.06 15.18 -3.73
C GLY A 129 -5.31 16.13 -2.56
N THR A 130 -6.49 16.00 -1.96
CA THR A 130 -6.98 16.85 -0.88
C THR A 130 -7.65 16.01 0.20
N ALA A 131 -7.94 16.62 1.35
CA ALA A 131 -8.75 15.96 2.38
C ALA A 131 -10.14 15.52 1.86
N SER A 132 -10.66 16.19 0.82
CA SER A 132 -11.94 15.82 0.19
C SER A 132 -11.89 14.44 -0.47
N ASP A 133 -10.73 13.98 -0.94
CA ASP A 133 -10.59 12.66 -1.55
C ASP A 133 -10.76 11.57 -0.49
N ALA A 134 -10.11 11.74 0.67
CA ALA A 134 -10.27 10.85 1.81
C ALA A 134 -11.71 10.85 2.37
N GLN A 135 -12.37 12.01 2.41
CA GLN A 135 -13.77 12.13 2.81
C GLN A 135 -14.71 11.44 1.81
N THR A 136 -14.44 11.58 0.52
CA THR A 136 -15.21 10.90 -0.54
C THR A 136 -15.08 9.39 -0.41
N PHE A 137 -13.85 8.90 -0.24
CA PHE A 137 -13.56 7.49 0.03
C PHE A 137 -14.33 6.98 1.26
N ALA A 138 -14.28 7.71 2.38
CA ALA A 138 -15.02 7.37 3.60
C ALA A 138 -16.54 7.32 3.37
N LYS A 139 -17.09 8.31 2.66
CA LYS A 139 -18.52 8.38 2.35
C LYS A 139 -18.98 7.17 1.53
N LYS A 140 -18.18 6.73 0.55
CA LYS A 140 -18.51 5.59 -0.33
C LYS A 140 -18.52 4.24 0.40
N LEU A 141 -17.75 4.13 1.48
CA LEU A 141 -17.64 2.93 2.31
C LEU A 141 -18.51 2.95 3.57
N SER A 142 -19.22 4.05 3.83
CA SER A 142 -20.08 4.22 5.00
C SER A 142 -21.09 3.06 5.13
N GLY A 143 -21.15 2.47 6.33
CA GLY A 143 -22.00 1.33 6.64
C GLY A 143 -21.53 -0.02 6.07
N LYS A 144 -20.41 -0.07 5.34
CA LYS A 144 -19.87 -1.29 4.73
C LYS A 144 -18.51 -1.67 5.29
N ILE A 145 -17.58 -0.71 5.36
CA ILE A 145 -16.20 -0.89 5.87
C ILE A 145 -15.89 0.25 6.83
N THR A 146 -15.21 -0.06 7.93
CA THR A 146 -14.76 0.98 8.86
C THR A 146 -13.63 1.78 8.22
N VAL A 147 -13.83 3.09 8.04
CA VAL A 147 -12.79 3.97 7.51
C VAL A 147 -12.11 4.74 8.64
N ARG A 148 -10.79 4.84 8.58
CA ARG A 148 -9.96 5.64 9.49
C ARG A 148 -9.14 6.63 8.68
N ILE A 149 -9.55 7.90 8.71
CA ILE A 149 -8.76 9.02 8.18
C ILE A 149 -7.78 9.42 9.28
N LEU A 150 -6.48 9.25 9.04
CA LEU A 150 -5.44 9.63 9.98
C LEU A 150 -5.08 11.10 9.81
N GLU A 151 -4.86 11.79 10.93
CA GLU A 151 -4.36 13.16 10.92
C GLU A 151 -2.88 13.21 10.56
N LYS A 152 -2.44 14.35 10.03
CA LYS A 152 -1.03 14.57 9.71
C LYS A 152 -0.31 14.95 11.00
N GLU A 153 0.66 14.13 11.40
CA GLU A 153 1.61 14.43 12.49
C GLU A 153 2.64 15.49 12.08
#